data_AF-A0A4Y6UJY6-F1
#
_entry.id   AF-A0A4Y6UJY6-F1
#
_cell.length_a   1.000
_cell.length_b   1.000
_cell.length_c   1.000
_cell.angle_alpha   90.00
_cell.angle_beta   90.00
_cell.angle_gamma   90.00
#
_symmetry.space_group_name_H-M   'P 1'
#
loop_
_entity.id
_entity.type
_entity.pdbx_description
1 polymer ?
#
loop_
_entity_poly.entity_id
_entity_poly.type
_entity_poly.pdbx_seq_one_letter_code
_entity_poly.pdbx_strand_id
1 'polypeptide(L)'
;MRRLLMIVPAFLLMLVVVRSGLLDISYDKLTFSSLKWFDNTSLVEHLRLVVVNDGLTDLPKNCLVFAIDGTTSENTPNIDVLGRHGADCPGDKRYAEKLFSIKVNRSERTIQTDAGSPGSFRFIQP
;
A
#
# COMPACT_ATOMS: atom_id res chain seq x y z
N MET A 1 -6.81 40.49 39.50
CA MET A 1 -6.43 39.09 39.24
C MET A 1 -7.62 38.26 38.71
N ARG A 2 -8.14 38.56 37.51
CA ARG A 2 -9.26 37.80 36.90
C ARG A 2 -8.94 37.28 35.50
N ARG A 3 -7.89 37.81 34.86
CA ARG A 3 -7.41 37.38 33.53
C ARG A 3 -6.38 36.24 33.59
N LEU A 4 -5.71 36.04 34.73
CA LEU A 4 -4.74 34.94 34.92
C LEU A 4 -5.41 33.57 35.10
N LEU A 5 -6.65 33.52 35.56
CA LEU A 5 -7.36 32.27 35.90
C LEU A 5 -7.89 31.51 34.65
N MET A 6 -7.91 32.16 33.48
CA MET A 6 -8.40 31.58 32.23
C MET A 6 -7.27 31.17 31.27
N ILE A 7 -6.07 31.74 31.42
CA ILE A 7 -4.92 31.49 30.52
C ILE A 7 -4.17 30.20 30.91
N VAL A 8 -4.09 29.92 32.21
CA VAL A 8 -3.39 28.75 32.76
C VAL A 8 -3.97 27.40 32.27
N PRO A 9 -5.30 27.15 32.26
CA PRO A 9 -5.82 25.87 31.78
C PRO A 9 -5.63 25.67 30.27
N ALA A 10 -5.67 26.75 29.46
CA ALA A 10 -5.43 26.67 28.02
C ALA A 10 -3.97 26.31 27.70
N PHE A 11 -3.01 26.90 28.42
CA PHE A 11 -1.59 26.62 28.23
C PHE A 11 -1.20 25.20 28.68
N LEU A 12 -1.79 24.71 29.78
CA LEU A 12 -1.63 23.33 30.24
C LEU A 12 -2.25 22.32 29.27
N LEU A 13 -3.44 22.61 28.71
CA LEU A 13 -4.04 21.75 27.68
C LEU A 13 -3.15 21.66 26.43
N MET A 14 -2.59 22.79 25.98
CA MET A 14 -1.69 22.81 24.82
C MET A 14 -0.42 21.98 25.08
N LEU A 15 0.15 22.06 26.30
CA LEU A 15 1.30 21.25 26.71
C LEU A 15 0.99 19.75 26.77
N VAL A 16 -0.21 19.37 27.24
CA VAL A 16 -0.63 17.97 27.29
C VAL A 16 -0.81 17.41 25.88
N VAL A 17 -1.49 18.14 24.98
CA VAL A 17 -1.70 17.71 23.58
C VAL A 17 -0.37 17.52 22.86
N VAL A 18 0.55 18.46 22.97
CA VAL A 18 1.89 18.39 22.34
C VAL A 18 2.72 17.23 22.91
N ARG A 19 2.66 16.97 24.23
CA ARG A 19 3.42 15.87 24.84
C ARG A 19 2.80 14.49 24.64
N SER A 20 1.49 14.41 24.45
CA SER A 20 0.80 13.13 24.27
C SER A 20 1.03 12.48 22.89
N GLY A 21 1.66 13.18 21.94
CA GLY A 21 1.90 12.64 20.59
C GLY A 21 0.61 12.27 19.83
N LEU A 22 -0.55 12.68 20.34
CA LEU A 22 -1.85 12.34 19.77
C LEU A 22 -2.09 12.97 18.39
N LEU A 23 -1.36 14.04 18.06
CA LEU A 23 -1.33 14.60 16.71
C LEU A 23 -0.58 13.69 15.72
N ASP A 24 0.53 13.09 16.14
CA ASP A 24 1.35 12.22 15.28
C ASP A 24 0.68 10.86 15.02
N ILE A 25 -0.09 10.34 15.98
CA ILE A 25 -0.79 9.04 15.84
C ILE A 25 -1.90 9.09 14.78
N SER A 26 -2.43 10.28 14.47
CA SER A 26 -3.46 10.47 13.44
C SER A 26 -2.90 10.58 12.01
N TYR A 27 -1.60 10.83 11.86
CA TYR A 27 -0.96 11.04 10.56
C TYR A 27 -0.43 9.76 9.91
N ASP A 28 -0.07 8.75 10.70
CA ASP A 28 0.70 7.61 10.17
C ASP A 28 -0.16 6.40 9.78
N LYS A 29 -1.43 6.35 10.19
CA LYS A 29 -2.31 5.19 9.94
C LYS A 29 -3.17 5.25 8.67
N LEU A 30 -3.12 6.34 7.90
CA LEU A 30 -4.04 6.55 6.76
C LEU A 30 -3.40 7.13 5.48
N THR A 31 -2.05 7.18 5.38
CA THR A 31 -1.40 8.04 4.38
C THR A 31 -0.70 7.26 3.26
N PHE A 32 -1.42 6.31 2.63
CA PHE A 32 -1.27 6.20 1.18
C PHE A 32 -2.02 7.40 0.58
N SER A 33 -1.33 8.55 0.54
CA SER A 33 -1.92 9.81 0.09
C SER A 33 -2.49 9.66 -1.31
N SER A 34 -3.56 10.39 -1.63
CA SER A 34 -4.24 10.30 -2.94
C SER A 34 -3.30 10.44 -4.13
N LEU A 35 -2.20 11.20 -3.97
CA LEU A 35 -1.17 11.40 -4.98
C LEU A 35 -0.30 10.15 -5.22
N LYS A 36 -0.08 9.32 -4.19
CA LYS A 36 0.74 8.10 -4.32
C LYS A 36 0.10 7.03 -5.20
N TRP A 37 -1.22 7.04 -5.37
CA TRP A 37 -1.92 6.16 -6.31
C TRP A 37 -1.56 6.42 -7.78
N PHE A 38 -1.08 7.63 -8.10
CA PHE A 38 -0.70 8.02 -9.45
C PHE A 38 0.81 7.84 -9.71
N ASP A 39 1.60 7.62 -8.66
CA ASP A 39 3.01 7.27 -8.76
C ASP A 39 3.18 5.76 -8.82
N ASN A 40 3.61 5.25 -9.98
CA ASN A 40 3.86 3.83 -10.21
C ASN A 40 4.83 3.23 -9.19
N THR A 41 5.83 3.99 -8.74
CA THR A 41 6.84 3.50 -7.78
C THR A 41 6.20 3.27 -6.42
N SER A 42 5.51 4.29 -5.90
CA SER A 42 4.78 4.20 -4.64
C SER A 42 3.69 3.14 -4.67
N LEU A 43 2.96 3.04 -5.80
CA LEU A 43 1.90 2.05 -6.00
C LEU A 43 2.45 0.62 -5.97
N VAL A 44 3.56 0.34 -6.65
CA VAL A 44 4.16 -1.00 -6.67
C VAL A 44 4.69 -1.41 -5.30
N GLU A 45 5.34 -0.51 -4.56
CA GLU A 45 5.79 -0.83 -3.20
C GLU A 45 4.61 -1.10 -2.25
N HIS A 46 3.52 -0.37 -2.41
CA HIS A 46 2.29 -0.61 -1.67
C HIS A 46 1.67 -1.96 -2.01
N LEU A 47 1.52 -2.26 -3.31
CA LEU A 47 0.99 -3.55 -3.77
C LEU A 47 1.84 -4.72 -3.32
N ARG A 48 3.17 -4.56 -3.27
CA ARG A 48 4.08 -5.58 -2.74
C ARG A 48 3.80 -5.91 -1.27
N LEU A 49 3.42 -4.92 -0.46
CA LEU A 49 3.02 -5.15 0.93
C LEU A 49 1.66 -5.83 1.01
N VAL A 50 0.66 -5.34 0.27
CA VAL A 50 -0.70 -5.89 0.25
C VAL A 50 -0.70 -7.36 -0.17
N VAL A 51 -0.02 -7.69 -1.27
CA VAL A 51 0.07 -9.06 -1.81
C VAL A 51 0.62 -10.06 -0.78
N VAL A 52 1.66 -9.67 -0.05
CA VAL A 52 2.29 -10.55 0.94
C VAL A 52 1.45 -10.62 2.21
N ASN A 53 0.87 -9.50 2.65
CA ASN A 53 0.05 -9.45 3.86
C ASN A 53 -1.27 -10.23 3.72
N ASP A 54 -1.89 -10.18 2.54
CA ASP A 54 -3.12 -10.93 2.23
C ASP A 54 -2.85 -12.39 1.84
N GLY A 55 -1.58 -12.83 1.88
CA GLY A 55 -1.21 -14.23 1.60
C GLY A 55 -1.52 -14.67 0.17
N LEU A 56 -1.43 -13.75 -0.82
CA LEU A 56 -1.76 -14.06 -2.22
C LEU A 56 -0.67 -14.91 -2.91
N THR A 57 0.50 -15.05 -2.29
CA THR A 57 1.63 -15.85 -2.76
C THR A 57 2.54 -16.24 -1.59
N ASP A 58 3.19 -17.40 -1.70
CA ASP A 58 4.20 -17.87 -0.74
C ASP A 58 5.60 -17.31 -1.03
N LEU A 59 5.77 -16.61 -2.16
CA LEU A 59 7.06 -16.02 -2.51
C LEU A 59 7.33 -14.77 -1.66
N PRO A 60 8.59 -14.57 -1.22
CA PRO A 60 8.94 -13.39 -0.47
C PRO A 60 8.91 -12.14 -1.37
N LYS A 61 8.69 -10.99 -0.75
CA LYS A 61 8.46 -9.70 -1.43
C LYS A 61 9.52 -9.31 -2.48
N ASN A 62 10.79 -9.66 -2.25
CA ASN A 62 11.92 -9.36 -3.13
C ASN A 62 11.93 -10.21 -4.41
N CYS A 63 11.16 -11.31 -4.43
CA CYS A 63 11.00 -12.19 -5.56
C CYS A 63 9.79 -11.82 -6.43
N LEU A 64 9.01 -10.83 -6.02
CA LEU A 64 7.85 -10.35 -6.76
C LEU A 64 8.24 -9.19 -7.68
N VAL A 65 7.85 -9.33 -8.94
CA VAL A 65 8.00 -8.31 -9.98
C VAL A 65 6.61 -7.89 -10.44
N PHE A 66 6.35 -6.60 -10.43
CA PHE A 66 5.08 -6.02 -10.84
C PHE A 66 5.27 -5.38 -12.21
N ALA A 67 4.67 -5.98 -13.24
CA ALA A 67 4.67 -5.46 -14.59
C ALA A 67 3.39 -4.66 -14.82
N ILE A 68 3.51 -3.35 -14.93
CA ILE A 68 2.37 -2.46 -15.18
C ILE A 68 2.13 -2.37 -16.68
N ASP A 69 0.95 -2.77 -17.12
CA ASP A 69 0.44 -2.52 -18.47
C ASP A 69 -0.36 -1.21 -18.44
N GLY A 70 0.20 -0.18 -19.08
CA GLY A 70 -0.37 1.17 -19.11
C GLY A 70 0.61 2.28 -18.72
N THR A 71 0.22 3.52 -18.99
CA THR A 71 0.97 4.73 -18.62
C THR A 71 0.45 5.31 -17.30
N THR A 72 1.20 6.21 -16.67
CA THR A 72 0.78 6.88 -15.43
C THR A 72 -0.51 7.71 -15.58
N SER A 73 -0.94 8.02 -16.80
CA SER A 73 -2.20 8.72 -17.07
C SER A 73 -3.43 7.81 -17.05
N GLU A 74 -3.25 6.49 -17.07
CA GLU A 74 -4.37 5.55 -17.01
C GLU A 74 -4.86 5.39 -15.57
N ASN A 75 -6.17 5.60 -15.36
CA ASN A 75 -6.79 5.48 -14.04
C ASN A 75 -6.97 4.01 -13.62
N THR A 76 -6.94 3.09 -14.57
CA THR A 76 -7.21 1.66 -14.35
C THR A 76 -6.10 0.76 -14.88
N PRO A 77 -4.83 0.93 -14.44
CA PRO A 77 -3.75 0.09 -14.95
C PRO A 77 -3.98 -1.38 -14.57
N ASN A 78 -3.67 -2.27 -15.51
CA ASN A 78 -3.59 -3.70 -15.26
C ASN A 78 -2.16 -4.04 -14.88
N ILE A 79 -1.96 -4.80 -13.81
CA ILE A 79 -0.65 -5.09 -13.26
C ILE A 79 -0.49 -6.58 -13.14
N ASP A 80 0.48 -7.14 -13.86
CA ASP A 80 0.83 -8.54 -13.76
C ASP A 80 1.87 -8.74 -12.67
N VAL A 81 1.56 -9.67 -11.75
CA VAL A 81 2.45 -10.06 -10.66
C VAL A 81 3.20 -11.31 -11.10
N LEU A 82 4.51 -11.16 -11.26
CA LEU A 82 5.43 -12.20 -11.68
C LEU A 82 6.23 -12.68 -10.46
N GLY A 83 6.37 -14.00 -10.32
CA GLY A 83 7.23 -14.65 -9.35
C GLY A 83 8.58 -14.99 -9.97
N ARG A 84 9.66 -14.50 -9.38
CA ARG A 84 11.03 -14.91 -9.73
C ARG A 84 11.40 -16.16 -8.94
N HIS A 85 12.00 -17.11 -9.63
CA HIS A 85 12.52 -18.35 -9.04
C HIS A 85 14.02 -18.46 -9.27
N GLY A 86 14.73 -19.08 -8.31
CA GLY A 86 16.19 -19.17 -8.30
C GLY A 86 16.89 -17.83 -8.03
N ALA A 87 18.21 -17.86 -7.84
CA ALA A 87 19.03 -16.69 -7.49
C ALA A 87 18.45 -15.86 -6.33
N ASP A 88 18.56 -16.43 -5.12
CA ASP A 88 18.05 -15.88 -3.84
C ASP A 88 16.52 -15.89 -3.69
N CYS A 89 15.82 -16.53 -4.63
CA CYS A 89 14.38 -16.80 -4.58
C CYS A 89 14.08 -18.31 -4.56
N PRO A 90 12.96 -18.74 -3.93
CA PRO A 90 12.58 -20.15 -3.89
C PRO A 90 12.55 -20.82 -5.28
N GLY A 91 13.19 -21.99 -5.42
CA GLY A 91 13.24 -22.80 -6.64
C GLY A 91 14.65 -23.01 -7.19
N ASP A 92 14.86 -24.15 -7.86
CA ASP A 92 16.19 -24.59 -8.31
C ASP A 92 16.61 -24.00 -9.67
N LYS A 93 15.64 -23.55 -10.48
CA LYS A 93 15.88 -23.02 -11.82
C LYS A 93 15.57 -21.52 -11.87
N ARG A 94 16.36 -20.79 -12.66
CA ARG A 94 16.14 -19.36 -12.92
C ARG A 94 15.05 -19.18 -13.97
N TYR A 95 13.88 -18.71 -13.55
CA TYR A 95 12.80 -18.31 -14.45
C TYR A 95 11.89 -17.30 -13.75
N ALA A 96 10.99 -16.68 -14.51
CA ALA A 96 9.92 -15.85 -13.99
C ALA A 96 8.59 -16.36 -14.55
N GLU A 97 7.58 -16.48 -13.71
CA GLU A 97 6.24 -16.91 -14.10
C GLU A 97 5.18 -15.90 -13.63
N LYS A 98 4.08 -15.81 -14.36
CA LYS A 98 2.93 -15.00 -13.95
C LYS A 98 2.14 -15.76 -12.89
N LEU A 99 2.02 -15.15 -11.72
CA LEU A 99 1.25 -15.69 -10.60
C LEU A 99 -0.22 -15.32 -10.75
N PHE A 100 -0.49 -14.04 -10.96
CA PHE A 100 -1.83 -13.46 -11.06
C PHE A 100 -1.77 -12.03 -11.59
N SER A 101 -2.93 -11.43 -11.84
CA SER A 101 -3.12 -10.04 -12.23
C SER A 101 -3.80 -9.24 -11.11
N ILE A 102 -3.50 -7.95 -11.09
CA ILE A 102 -4.10 -6.96 -10.22
C ILE A 102 -4.68 -5.84 -11.09
N LYS A 103 -5.93 -5.49 -10.85
CA LYS A 103 -6.54 -4.28 -11.39
C LYS A 103 -6.60 -3.24 -10.29
N VAL A 104 -6.05 -2.06 -10.58
CA VAL A 104 -6.09 -0.93 -9.66
C VAL A 104 -7.02 0.12 -10.26
N ASN A 105 -8.02 0.59 -9.52
CA ASN A 105 -8.73 1.82 -9.86
C ASN A 105 -8.17 2.95 -8.99
N ARG A 106 -7.39 3.85 -9.60
CA ARG A 106 -6.73 4.97 -8.89
C ARG A 106 -7.74 6.02 -8.41
N SER A 107 -8.83 6.20 -9.15
CA SER A 107 -9.88 7.17 -8.81
C SER A 107 -10.72 6.70 -7.63
N GLU A 108 -11.13 5.43 -7.65
CA GLU A 108 -11.93 4.82 -6.58
C GLU A 108 -11.07 4.26 -5.44
N ARG A 109 -9.75 4.17 -5.63
CA ARG A 109 -8.77 3.62 -4.67
C ARG A 109 -9.07 2.17 -4.30
N THR A 110 -9.46 1.40 -5.31
CA THR A 110 -9.79 -0.01 -5.15
C THR A 110 -8.74 -0.88 -5.83
N ILE A 111 -8.52 -2.05 -5.24
CA ILE A 111 -7.60 -3.07 -5.75
C ILE A 111 -8.38 -4.35 -5.92
N GLN A 112 -8.24 -4.98 -7.08
CA GLN A 112 -8.83 -6.27 -7.36
C GLN A 112 -7.75 -7.25 -7.83
N THR A 113 -7.87 -8.51 -7.46
CA THR A 113 -6.92 -9.57 -7.85
C THR A 113 -7.66 -10.83 -8.29
N ASP A 114 -7.05 -11.59 -9.20
CA ASP A 114 -7.49 -12.92 -9.59
C ASP A 114 -6.61 -14.04 -8.99
N ALA A 115 -5.81 -13.73 -7.96
CA ALA A 115 -4.94 -14.67 -7.26
C ALA A 115 -5.71 -15.90 -6.74
N GLY A 116 -5.36 -17.10 -7.20
CA GLY A 116 -6.07 -18.34 -6.85
C GLY A 116 -7.37 -18.59 -7.62
N SER A 117 -7.81 -17.64 -8.44
CA SER A 117 -9.00 -17.76 -9.31
C SER A 117 -8.77 -17.03 -10.65
N PRO A 118 -7.91 -17.56 -11.53
CA PRO A 118 -7.49 -16.85 -12.75
C PRO A 118 -8.67 -16.34 -13.59
N GLY A 119 -8.66 -15.05 -13.93
CA GLY A 119 -9.73 -14.38 -14.66
C GLY A 119 -10.94 -13.95 -13.82
N SER A 120 -11.07 -14.40 -12.56
CA SER A 120 -12.11 -13.97 -11.63
C SER A 120 -11.53 -13.01 -10.59
N PHE A 121 -11.84 -11.72 -10.77
CA PHE A 121 -11.30 -10.65 -9.94
C PHE A 121 -12.16 -10.45 -8.68
N ARG A 122 -11.51 -10.44 -7.52
CA ARG A 122 -12.12 -10.08 -6.22
C ARG A 122 -11.45 -8.85 -5.64
N PHE A 123 -12.20 -8.07 -4.86
CA PHE A 123 -11.64 -6.95 -4.12
C PHE A 123 -10.75 -7.42 -2.97
N ILE A 124 -9.64 -6.71 -2.77
CA ILE A 124 -8.76 -6.87 -1.60
C ILE A 124 -8.63 -5.53 -0.89
N GLN A 125 -8.22 -5.57 0.38
CA GLN A 125 -8.07 -4.34 1.14
C GLN A 125 -6.83 -3.58 0.64
N PRO A 126 -6.96 -2.26 0.39
CA PRO A 126 -5.82 -1.42 0.08
C PRO A 126 -4.93 -1.22 1.31
#